data_AF-A0A397IE97-F1
#
_entry.id   AF-A0A397IE97-F1
#
_cell.length_a   1.000
_cell.length_b   1.000
_cell.length_c   1.000
_cell.angle_alpha   90.00
_cell.angle_beta   90.00
_cell.angle_gamma   90.00
#
_symmetry.space_group_name_H-M   'P 1'
#
loop_
_entity.id
_entity.type
_entity.pdbx_description
1 polymer ?
#
loop_
_entity_poly.entity_id
_entity_poly.type
_entity_poly.pdbx_seq_one_letter_code
_entity_poly.pdbx_strand_id
1 'polypeptide(L)'
;MESGEIVKRLSLLEDTKNSFLASIQHAKLNGWLNDDDSTGDDNIEVTEKLTPVDMVNAEETIIERQSLSTLEFRIHHLEKSIFGPDTVSYEALAYEKMKEQVTLLKRVDEIKKEFNSILRDETDGLKSYLEIYDQVSDLVSPFKDSALSLERAILTPESKAEIISSSAEELEKVAESLKQIDELQGIIDSAEFKGIDKLLPQVTPIETKHIDQVAKTNEVSARVTNLLDRYNGIINTLSEIFISWDHILSALDSNISALERAKERG
;
A
#
# COMPACT_ATOMS: atom_id res chain seq x y z
N MET A 1 4.48 43.56 4.40
CA MET A 1 4.14 42.80 3.17
C MET A 1 3.75 41.35 3.45
N GLU A 2 4.19 40.74 4.56
CA GLU A 2 3.97 39.30 4.86
C GLU A 2 2.54 38.89 5.24
N SER A 3 1.75 39.80 5.83
CA SER A 3 0.36 39.49 6.22
C SER A 3 -0.54 39.14 5.03
N GLY A 4 -0.31 39.74 3.86
CA GLY A 4 -1.06 39.43 2.63
C GLY A 4 -0.74 38.06 2.03
N GLU A 5 0.45 37.52 2.32
CA GLU A 5 0.85 36.20 1.80
C GLU A 5 0.31 35.06 2.68
N ILE A 6 0.24 35.28 3.99
CA ILE A 6 -0.40 34.34 4.93
C ILE A 6 -1.88 34.19 4.62
N VAL A 7 -2.58 35.29 4.34
CA VAL A 7 -4.01 35.25 3.96
C VAL A 7 -4.22 34.49 2.64
N LYS A 8 -3.32 34.64 1.66
CA LYS A 8 -3.37 33.87 0.42
C LYS A 8 -3.14 32.37 0.66
N ARG A 9 -2.19 32.00 1.51
CA ARG A 9 -1.93 30.58 1.84
C ARG A 9 -3.09 29.95 2.61
N LEU A 10 -3.72 30.69 3.53
CA LEU A 10 -4.92 30.22 4.23
C LEU A 10 -6.12 30.05 3.29
N SER A 11 -6.33 30.96 2.34
CA SER A 11 -7.35 30.80 1.30
C SER A 11 -7.12 29.54 0.47
N LEU A 12 -5.88 29.29 0.05
CA LEU A 12 -5.49 28.11 -0.73
C LEU A 12 -5.68 26.82 0.08
N LEU A 13 -5.44 26.87 1.39
CA LEU A 13 -5.66 25.74 2.29
C LEU A 13 -7.16 25.46 2.51
N GLU A 14 -8.00 26.49 2.58
CA GLU A 14 -9.44 26.33 2.65
C GLU A 14 -10.01 25.77 1.33
N ASP A 15 -9.49 26.22 0.19
CA ASP A 15 -9.89 25.72 -1.13
C ASP A 15 -9.51 24.24 -1.34
N THR A 16 -8.33 23.83 -0.88
CA THR A 16 -7.88 22.42 -0.93
C THR A 16 -8.66 21.53 0.04
N LYS A 17 -9.00 22.03 1.22
CA LYS A 17 -9.90 21.33 2.16
C LYS A 17 -11.30 21.16 1.57
N ASN A 18 -11.82 22.18 0.89
CA ASN A 18 -13.14 22.13 0.26
C ASN A 18 -13.17 21.15 -0.93
N SER A 19 -12.10 21.07 -1.73
CA SER A 19 -12.01 20.09 -2.82
C SER A 19 -11.91 18.65 -2.30
N PHE A 20 -11.25 18.45 -1.17
CA PHE A 20 -11.16 17.15 -0.50
C PHE A 20 -12.52 16.71 0.06
N LEU A 21 -13.26 17.61 0.73
CA LEU A 21 -14.61 17.33 1.20
C LEU A 21 -15.57 17.02 0.05
N ALA A 22 -15.46 17.72 -1.08
CA ALA A 22 -16.23 17.41 -2.28
C ALA A 22 -15.90 16.02 -2.85
N SER A 23 -14.63 15.61 -2.82
CA SER A 23 -14.19 14.28 -3.27
C SER A 23 -14.72 13.17 -2.36
N ILE A 24 -14.73 13.39 -1.03
CA ILE A 24 -15.34 12.45 -0.06
C ILE A 24 -16.84 12.34 -0.29
N GLN A 25 -17.52 13.46 -0.53
CA GLN A 25 -18.96 13.46 -0.79
C GLN A 25 -19.30 12.76 -2.12
N HIS A 26 -18.45 12.91 -3.13
CA HIS A 26 -18.56 12.17 -4.39
C HIS A 26 -18.28 10.67 -4.21
N ALA A 27 -17.32 10.29 -3.37
CA ALA A 27 -17.07 8.90 -3.00
C ALA A 27 -18.23 8.26 -2.23
N LYS A 28 -18.89 9.05 -1.36
CA LYS A 28 -20.11 8.65 -0.64
C LYS A 28 -21.31 8.48 -1.59
N LEU A 29 -21.47 9.37 -2.57
CA LEU A 29 -22.53 9.28 -3.58
C LEU A 29 -22.33 8.07 -4.52
N ASN A 30 -21.08 7.68 -4.78
CA ASN A 30 -20.71 6.55 -5.63
C ASN A 30 -20.68 5.20 -4.90
N GLY A 31 -21.18 5.13 -3.66
CA GLY A 31 -21.33 3.86 -2.93
C GLY A 31 -20.02 3.21 -2.49
N TRP A 32 -18.91 3.96 -2.42
CA TRP A 32 -17.63 3.45 -1.90
C TRP A 32 -17.52 3.55 -0.38
N LEU A 33 -18.44 4.27 0.27
CA LEU A 33 -18.56 4.36 1.71
C LEU A 33 -20.00 3.98 2.10
N ASN A 34 -20.19 2.74 2.55
CA ASN A 34 -21.46 2.30 3.12
C ASN A 34 -21.54 2.73 4.59
N ASP A 35 -22.57 3.48 4.94
CA ASP A 35 -22.99 3.70 6.33
C ASP A 35 -23.85 2.49 6.73
N ASP A 36 -23.30 1.54 7.48
CA ASP A 36 -24.10 0.49 8.11
C ASP A 36 -24.04 0.64 9.63
N ASP A 37 -25.14 1.15 10.19
CA ASP A 37 -25.44 1.17 11.61
C ASP A 37 -26.82 0.50 11.79
N SER A 38 -26.81 -0.80 12.10
CA SER A 38 -27.97 -1.53 12.64
C SER A 38 -27.57 -2.93 13.16
N THR A 39 -27.46 -3.03 14.49
CA THR A 39 -27.84 -4.15 15.38
C THR A 39 -28.12 -5.56 14.80
N GLY A 40 -27.38 -6.57 15.30
CA GLY A 40 -27.92 -7.91 15.61
C GLY A 40 -27.11 -9.16 15.20
N ASP A 41 -26.31 -9.67 16.14
CA ASP A 41 -25.99 -11.08 16.46
C ASP A 41 -25.15 -12.03 15.53
N ASP A 42 -24.10 -12.57 16.15
CA ASP A 42 -23.38 -13.84 15.94
C ASP A 42 -22.82 -14.27 14.57
N ASN A 43 -21.55 -13.89 14.28
CA ASN A 43 -20.37 -14.80 14.22
C ASN A 43 -19.23 -14.21 13.37
N ILE A 44 -18.05 -14.12 14.01
CA ILE A 44 -16.68 -14.25 13.46
C ILE A 44 -16.40 -13.49 12.15
N GLU A 45 -15.84 -12.29 12.26
CA GLU A 45 -14.82 -11.83 11.31
C GLU A 45 -13.84 -10.86 11.98
N VAL A 46 -12.57 -11.24 11.93
CA VAL A 46 -11.42 -10.51 12.43
C VAL A 46 -11.25 -9.26 11.56
N THR A 47 -11.80 -8.13 12.00
CA THR A 47 -11.48 -6.84 11.41
C THR A 47 -10.24 -6.30 12.10
N GLU A 48 -9.08 -6.61 11.53
CA GLU A 48 -7.84 -5.90 11.78
C GLU A 48 -8.09 -4.41 11.63
N LYS A 49 -8.05 -3.71 12.77
CA LYS A 49 -8.05 -2.26 12.82
C LYS A 49 -6.76 -1.79 12.17
N LEU A 50 -6.88 -1.25 10.95
CA LEU A 50 -5.80 -0.58 10.24
C LEU A 50 -5.17 0.46 11.17
N THR A 51 -3.92 0.23 11.53
CA THR A 51 -3.12 1.19 12.31
C THR A 51 -2.27 2.01 11.34
N PRO A 52 -1.87 3.24 11.69
CA PRO A 52 -1.04 4.10 10.83
C PRO A 52 0.32 3.49 10.40
N VAL A 53 0.69 2.33 10.94
CA VAL A 53 1.87 1.52 10.57
C VAL A 53 1.70 0.86 9.19
N ASP A 54 0.47 0.66 8.72
CA ASP A 54 0.19 0.01 7.43
C ASP A 54 0.46 0.91 6.21
N MET A 55 0.68 2.21 6.40
CA MET A 55 1.01 3.14 5.31
C MET A 55 2.47 3.05 4.86
N VAL A 56 3.38 2.59 5.72
CA VAL A 56 4.81 2.42 5.37
C VAL A 56 5.03 1.07 4.67
N ASN A 57 4.25 0.05 5.03
CA ASN A 57 4.19 -1.23 4.31
C ASN A 57 3.30 -1.18 3.06
N ALA A 58 2.61 -0.08 2.79
CA ALA A 58 1.78 0.05 1.60
C ALA A 58 2.64 -0.08 0.33
N GLU A 59 3.85 0.49 0.27
CA GLU A 59 4.70 0.39 -0.91
C GLU A 59 5.25 -1.03 -1.12
N GLU A 60 5.68 -1.72 -0.05
CA GLU A 60 6.15 -3.10 -0.12
C GLU A 60 5.00 -4.06 -0.47
N THR A 61 3.82 -3.88 0.12
CA THR A 61 2.61 -4.64 -0.25
C THR A 61 2.07 -4.28 -1.64
N ILE A 62 2.28 -3.06 -2.14
CA ILE A 62 1.95 -2.67 -3.52
C ILE A 62 2.90 -3.33 -4.50
N ILE A 63 4.20 -3.38 -4.21
CA ILE A 63 5.20 -4.07 -5.04
C ILE A 63 4.97 -5.59 -5.00
N GLU A 64 4.68 -6.16 -3.83
CA GLU A 64 4.28 -7.56 -3.70
C GLU A 64 2.97 -7.82 -4.45
N ARG A 65 1.95 -6.98 -4.33
CA ARG A 65 0.70 -7.10 -5.10
C ARG A 65 0.93 -6.95 -6.61
N GLN A 66 1.83 -6.07 -7.05
CA GLN A 66 2.20 -5.92 -8.45
C GLN A 66 2.95 -7.15 -8.95
N SER A 67 3.90 -7.67 -8.17
CA SER A 67 4.63 -8.90 -8.52
C SER A 67 3.72 -10.12 -8.54
N LEU A 68 2.79 -10.24 -7.59
CA LEU A 68 1.74 -11.26 -7.58
C LEU A 68 0.79 -11.10 -8.77
N SER A 69 0.37 -9.88 -9.10
CA SER A 69 -0.47 -9.63 -10.28
C SER A 69 0.23 -9.96 -11.59
N THR A 70 1.53 -9.65 -11.73
CA THR A 70 2.32 -10.05 -12.90
C THR A 70 2.53 -11.55 -12.98
N LEU A 71 2.69 -12.22 -11.83
CA LEU A 71 2.82 -13.65 -11.74
C LEU A 71 1.50 -14.34 -12.07
N GLU A 72 0.38 -13.85 -11.56
CA GLU A 72 -0.98 -14.30 -11.89
C GLU A 72 -1.28 -14.11 -13.36
N PHE A 73 -0.91 -12.99 -13.97
CA PHE A 73 -1.06 -12.79 -15.42
C PHE A 73 -0.23 -13.80 -16.22
N ARG A 74 1.01 -14.07 -15.81
CA ARG A 74 1.87 -15.08 -16.46
C ARG A 74 1.32 -16.50 -16.26
N ILE A 75 0.83 -16.83 -15.07
CA ILE A 75 0.18 -18.10 -14.77
C ILE A 75 -1.08 -18.24 -15.63
N HIS A 76 -1.93 -17.23 -15.67
CA HIS A 76 -3.14 -17.21 -16.50
C HIS A 76 -2.81 -17.33 -18.00
N HIS A 77 -1.73 -16.69 -18.46
CA HIS A 77 -1.26 -16.84 -19.84
C HIS A 77 -0.76 -18.26 -20.12
N LEU A 78 -0.02 -18.86 -19.20
CA LEU A 78 0.44 -20.25 -19.30
C LEU A 78 -0.73 -21.23 -19.24
N GLU A 79 -1.70 -21.00 -18.36
CA GLU A 79 -2.92 -21.78 -18.26
C GLU A 79 -3.73 -21.69 -19.54
N LYS A 80 -3.91 -20.50 -20.10
CA LYS A 80 -4.60 -20.29 -21.37
C LYS A 80 -3.87 -20.95 -22.54
N SER A 81 -2.54 -20.94 -22.52
CA SER A 81 -1.69 -21.58 -23.54
C SER A 81 -1.74 -23.11 -23.47
N ILE A 82 -1.83 -23.66 -22.25
CA ILE A 82 -1.85 -25.11 -22.02
C ILE A 82 -3.26 -25.71 -22.11
N PHE A 83 -4.28 -25.01 -21.62
CA PHE A 83 -5.65 -25.53 -21.49
C PHE A 83 -6.66 -24.96 -22.51
N GLY A 84 -6.29 -23.95 -23.31
CA GLY A 84 -7.19 -23.33 -24.27
C GLY A 84 -8.30 -22.49 -23.61
N PRO A 85 -9.18 -21.85 -24.41
CA PRO A 85 -10.09 -20.79 -23.94
C PRO A 85 -11.33 -21.27 -23.15
N ASP A 86 -11.54 -22.57 -22.94
CA ASP A 86 -12.74 -23.07 -22.26
C ASP A 86 -12.50 -23.32 -20.77
N THR A 87 -12.78 -22.29 -19.97
CA THR A 87 -12.81 -22.33 -18.51
C THR A 87 -14.22 -22.69 -18.00
N VAL A 88 -14.49 -23.98 -17.81
CA VAL A 88 -15.65 -24.41 -17.00
C VAL A 88 -15.19 -25.36 -15.89
N SER A 89 -15.40 -24.91 -14.64
CA SER A 89 -15.35 -25.64 -13.36
C SER A 89 -13.95 -26.02 -12.81
N TYR A 90 -13.46 -25.22 -11.86
CA TYR A 90 -12.07 -25.28 -11.36
C TYR A 90 -11.81 -26.16 -10.13
N GLU A 91 -12.79 -26.85 -9.54
CA GLU A 91 -12.51 -27.66 -8.32
C GLU A 91 -12.55 -29.17 -8.54
N ALA A 92 -13.34 -29.67 -9.49
CA ALA A 92 -13.41 -31.11 -9.80
C ALA A 92 -12.33 -31.57 -10.81
N LEU A 93 -11.83 -30.66 -11.64
CA LEU A 93 -10.89 -30.99 -12.74
C LEU A 93 -9.42 -30.87 -12.37
N ALA A 94 -9.05 -30.26 -11.23
CA ALA A 94 -7.65 -30.11 -10.85
C ALA A 94 -6.96 -31.48 -10.61
N TYR A 95 -7.71 -32.45 -10.07
CA TYR A 95 -7.20 -33.80 -9.80
C TYR A 95 -7.19 -34.70 -11.04
N GLU A 96 -8.15 -34.54 -11.97
CA GLU A 96 -8.11 -35.24 -13.27
C GLU A 96 -7.10 -34.63 -14.24
N LYS A 97 -6.91 -33.31 -14.23
CA LYS A 97 -5.98 -32.62 -15.14
C LYS A 97 -4.51 -32.84 -14.81
N MET A 98 -4.13 -33.11 -13.55
CA MET A 98 -2.77 -33.59 -13.25
C MET A 98 -2.49 -34.97 -13.89
N LYS A 99 -3.51 -35.82 -14.00
CA LYS A 99 -3.43 -37.08 -14.74
C LYS A 99 -3.34 -36.84 -16.25
N GLU A 100 -4.03 -35.81 -16.76
CA GLU A 100 -3.91 -35.36 -18.15
C GLU A 100 -2.59 -34.67 -18.48
N GLN A 101 -1.87 -34.05 -17.54
CA GLN A 101 -0.53 -33.52 -17.81
C GLN A 101 0.47 -34.65 -18.12
N VAL A 102 0.36 -35.78 -17.42
CA VAL A 102 1.08 -37.01 -17.78
C VAL A 102 0.62 -37.53 -19.15
N THR A 103 -0.64 -37.30 -19.52
CA THR A 103 -1.21 -37.63 -20.84
C THR A 103 -0.76 -36.66 -21.94
N LEU A 104 -0.53 -35.38 -21.66
CA LEU A 104 -0.02 -34.37 -22.61
C LEU A 104 1.43 -34.68 -22.96
N LEU A 105 2.26 -35.00 -21.97
CA LEU A 105 3.64 -35.41 -22.23
C LEU A 105 3.68 -36.71 -23.04
N LYS A 106 2.82 -37.68 -22.70
CA LYS A 106 2.65 -38.92 -23.48
C LYS A 106 2.12 -38.66 -24.90
N ARG A 107 1.18 -37.72 -25.07
CA ARG A 107 0.64 -37.32 -26.37
C ARG A 107 1.67 -36.59 -27.22
N VAL A 108 2.51 -35.75 -26.61
CA VAL A 108 3.66 -35.14 -27.28
C VAL A 108 4.67 -36.21 -27.67
N ASP A 109 4.93 -37.20 -26.82
CA ASP A 109 5.81 -38.33 -27.14
C ASP A 109 5.21 -39.25 -28.23
N GLU A 110 3.89 -39.43 -28.26
CA GLU A 110 3.18 -40.16 -29.32
C GLU A 110 3.24 -39.38 -30.63
N ILE A 111 2.91 -38.08 -30.63
CA ILE A 111 3.04 -37.20 -31.80
C ILE A 111 4.50 -37.16 -32.27
N LYS A 112 5.47 -37.13 -31.36
CA LYS A 112 6.90 -37.17 -31.69
C LYS A 112 7.27 -38.52 -32.30
N LYS A 113 6.72 -39.64 -31.82
CA LYS A 113 6.94 -40.96 -32.41
C LYS A 113 6.29 -41.07 -33.78
N GLU A 114 5.07 -40.57 -33.96
CA GLU A 114 4.36 -40.52 -35.23
C GLU A 114 5.08 -39.61 -36.24
N PHE A 115 5.53 -38.43 -35.81
CA PHE A 115 6.31 -37.52 -36.64
C PHE A 115 7.66 -38.13 -37.05
N ASN A 116 8.33 -38.83 -36.13
CA ASN A 116 9.57 -39.54 -36.44
C ASN A 116 9.36 -40.79 -37.30
N SER A 117 8.20 -41.48 -37.22
CA SER A 117 7.87 -42.55 -38.15
C SER A 117 7.52 -42.00 -39.54
N ILE A 118 6.80 -40.88 -39.62
CA ILE A 118 6.49 -40.20 -40.89
C ILE A 118 7.76 -39.67 -41.57
N LEU A 119 8.71 -39.12 -40.80
CA LEU A 119 10.04 -38.72 -41.28
C LEU A 119 10.89 -39.88 -41.79
N ARG A 120 10.63 -41.10 -41.31
CA ARG A 120 11.33 -42.33 -41.71
C ARG A 120 10.68 -43.00 -42.92
N ASP A 121 9.35 -43.00 -42.98
CA ASP A 121 8.62 -43.86 -43.90
C ASP A 121 8.23 -43.20 -45.24
N GLU A 122 8.06 -41.86 -45.35
CA GLU A 122 7.38 -41.34 -46.55
C GLU A 122 7.89 -40.08 -47.27
N THR A 123 8.85 -39.28 -46.78
CA THR A 123 9.21 -38.05 -47.54
C THR A 123 10.66 -37.56 -47.37
N ASP A 124 11.54 -37.91 -48.32
CA ASP A 124 12.80 -37.18 -48.53
C ASP A 124 12.56 -35.68 -48.80
N GLY A 125 11.40 -35.33 -49.37
CA GLY A 125 10.97 -33.95 -49.57
C GLY A 125 10.67 -33.17 -48.27
N LEU A 126 10.28 -33.85 -47.18
CA LEU A 126 10.06 -33.20 -45.88
C LEU A 126 11.38 -33.01 -45.14
N LYS A 127 12.35 -33.91 -45.31
CA LYS A 127 13.73 -33.70 -44.82
C LYS A 127 14.39 -32.53 -45.54
N SER A 128 14.25 -32.43 -46.86
CA SER A 128 14.78 -31.27 -47.58
C SER A 128 14.03 -29.99 -47.21
N TYR A 129 12.72 -30.05 -46.94
CA TYR A 129 11.97 -28.90 -46.44
C TYR A 129 12.36 -28.51 -45.00
N LEU A 130 12.65 -29.48 -44.12
CA LEU A 130 13.14 -29.24 -42.77
C LEU A 130 14.55 -28.66 -42.80
N GLU A 131 15.40 -29.10 -43.73
CA GLU A 131 16.74 -28.57 -43.94
C GLU A 131 16.70 -27.14 -44.53
N ILE A 132 15.78 -26.87 -45.47
CA ILE A 132 15.49 -25.50 -45.93
C ILE A 132 14.90 -24.67 -44.80
N TYR A 133 14.02 -25.24 -43.98
CA TYR A 133 13.46 -24.56 -42.82
C TYR A 133 14.54 -24.28 -41.79
N ASP A 134 15.52 -25.15 -41.57
CA ASP A 134 16.62 -24.90 -40.64
C ASP A 134 17.54 -23.77 -41.17
N GLN A 135 17.84 -23.79 -42.47
CA GLN A 135 18.58 -22.71 -43.16
C GLN A 135 17.83 -21.36 -43.15
N VAL A 136 16.51 -21.40 -43.23
CA VAL A 136 15.63 -20.22 -43.27
C VAL A 136 15.03 -19.91 -41.90
N SER A 137 15.28 -20.75 -40.87
CA SER A 137 14.72 -20.61 -39.52
C SER A 137 15.26 -19.35 -38.85
N ASP A 138 16.47 -18.97 -39.22
CA ASP A 138 17.10 -17.73 -38.83
C ASP A 138 16.43 -16.49 -39.44
N LEU A 139 15.80 -16.62 -40.62
CA LEU A 139 15.03 -15.56 -41.28
C LEU A 139 13.52 -15.60 -40.98
N VAL A 140 13.01 -16.73 -40.48
CA VAL A 140 11.56 -16.93 -40.25
C VAL A 140 11.22 -16.92 -38.76
N SER A 141 12.21 -16.97 -37.87
CA SER A 141 11.96 -16.83 -36.43
C SER A 141 11.60 -15.38 -36.09
N PRO A 142 10.33 -15.08 -35.74
CA PRO A 142 9.90 -13.73 -35.33
C PRO A 142 10.57 -13.27 -34.03
N PHE A 143 11.31 -14.15 -33.36
CA PHE A 143 12.05 -13.88 -32.14
C PHE A 143 13.51 -13.46 -32.37
N LYS A 144 14.10 -13.76 -33.54
CA LYS A 144 15.44 -13.28 -33.93
C LYS A 144 15.34 -11.98 -34.74
N ASP A 145 14.26 -11.83 -35.51
CA ASP A 145 13.81 -10.56 -36.10
C ASP A 145 13.12 -9.66 -35.06
N SER A 146 13.80 -9.36 -33.96
CA SER A 146 13.54 -8.04 -33.38
C SER A 146 13.91 -7.05 -34.47
N ALA A 147 12.98 -6.20 -34.91
CA ALA A 147 13.16 -5.24 -36.01
C ALA A 147 14.51 -4.49 -35.96
N LEU A 148 15.08 -4.35 -34.76
CA LEU A 148 16.39 -3.78 -34.45
C LEU A 148 17.60 -4.54 -35.04
N SER A 149 17.54 -5.85 -35.26
CA SER A 149 18.67 -6.65 -35.76
C SER A 149 18.87 -6.48 -37.26
N LEU A 150 17.78 -6.54 -38.02
CA LEU A 150 17.77 -6.30 -39.47
C LEU A 150 18.10 -4.84 -39.79
N GLU A 151 17.58 -3.90 -39.00
CA GLU A 151 17.87 -2.47 -39.14
C GLU A 151 19.37 -2.15 -38.93
N ARG A 152 20.04 -2.80 -37.97
CA ARG A 152 21.49 -2.63 -37.74
C ARG A 152 22.36 -3.08 -38.91
N ALA A 153 21.92 -4.11 -39.65
CA ALA A 153 22.61 -4.65 -40.82
C ALA A 153 22.35 -3.82 -42.10
N ILE A 154 21.19 -3.17 -42.20
CA ILE A 154 20.76 -2.39 -43.38
C ILE A 154 21.14 -0.90 -43.28
N LEU A 155 21.35 -0.36 -42.08
CA LEU A 155 21.70 1.05 -41.88
C LEU A 155 23.07 1.39 -42.50
N THR A 156 23.06 2.25 -43.52
CA THR A 156 24.26 2.85 -44.12
C THR A 156 24.99 3.72 -43.08
N PRO A 157 26.32 3.87 -43.17
CA PRO A 157 27.09 4.68 -42.23
C PRO A 157 26.63 6.15 -42.18
N GLU A 158 26.12 6.67 -43.29
CA GLU A 158 25.53 8.01 -43.38
C GLU A 158 24.23 8.13 -42.57
N SER A 159 23.35 7.14 -42.66
CA SER A 159 22.11 7.10 -41.87
C SER A 159 22.39 6.96 -40.37
N LYS A 160 23.44 6.23 -39.99
CA LYS A 160 23.90 6.16 -38.59
C LYS A 160 24.40 7.52 -38.08
N ALA A 161 25.12 8.27 -38.91
CA ALA A 161 25.58 9.62 -38.55
C ALA A 161 24.41 10.59 -38.40
N GLU A 162 23.41 10.50 -39.27
CA GLU A 162 22.18 11.31 -39.19
C GLU A 162 21.38 10.99 -37.91
N ILE A 163 21.22 9.70 -37.56
CA ILE A 163 20.55 9.27 -36.33
C ILE A 163 21.30 9.77 -35.08
N ILE A 164 22.63 9.69 -35.07
CA ILE A 164 23.42 10.21 -33.94
C ILE A 164 23.27 11.73 -33.85
N SER A 165 23.29 12.43 -34.99
CA SER A 165 23.12 13.88 -35.04
C SER A 165 21.71 14.31 -34.61
N SER A 166 20.67 13.57 -34.99
CA SER A 166 19.29 13.85 -34.58
C SER A 166 19.05 13.52 -33.10
N SER A 167 19.74 12.51 -32.58
CA SER A 167 19.60 12.05 -31.18
C SER A 167 20.64 12.66 -30.23
N ALA A 168 21.46 13.61 -30.70
CA ALA A 168 22.59 14.14 -29.92
C ALA A 168 22.15 14.80 -28.61
N GLU A 169 21.07 15.59 -28.64
CA GLU A 169 20.52 16.25 -27.44
C GLU A 169 19.95 15.23 -26.44
N GLU A 170 19.35 14.15 -26.94
CA GLU A 170 18.84 13.07 -26.08
C GLU A 170 19.98 12.29 -25.43
N LEU A 171 21.04 12.00 -26.19
CA LEU A 171 22.24 11.35 -25.66
C LEU A 171 22.94 12.21 -24.60
N GLU A 172 22.95 13.53 -24.77
CA GLU A 172 23.49 14.46 -23.78
C GLU A 172 22.66 14.45 -22.48
N LYS A 173 21.32 14.50 -22.59
CA LYS A 173 20.42 14.36 -21.43
C LYS A 173 20.59 13.02 -20.72
N VAL A 174 20.77 11.93 -21.47
CA VAL A 174 21.04 10.59 -20.90
C VAL A 174 22.41 10.56 -20.22
N ALA A 175 23.43 11.19 -20.80
CA ALA A 175 24.75 11.28 -20.18
C ALA A 175 24.73 12.10 -18.89
N GLU A 176 24.00 13.22 -18.85
CA GLU A 176 23.78 14.00 -17.62
C GLU A 176 23.03 13.18 -16.56
N SER A 177 21.98 12.47 -16.97
CA SER A 177 21.21 11.60 -16.07
C SER A 177 22.06 10.46 -15.51
N LEU A 178 22.90 9.83 -16.34
CA LEU A 178 23.83 8.80 -15.90
C LEU A 178 24.89 9.35 -14.94
N LYS A 179 25.37 10.57 -15.16
CA LYS A 179 26.29 11.24 -14.24
C LYS A 179 25.62 11.53 -12.89
N GLN A 180 24.36 11.99 -12.89
CA GLN A 180 23.60 12.16 -11.66
C GLN A 180 23.39 10.82 -10.93
N ILE A 181 23.12 9.74 -11.67
CA ILE A 181 22.99 8.39 -11.10
C ILE A 181 24.31 7.94 -10.47
N ASP A 182 25.46 8.16 -11.12
CA ASP A 182 26.78 7.83 -10.60
C ASP A 182 27.12 8.62 -9.32
N GLU A 183 26.79 9.91 -9.29
CA GLU A 183 26.92 10.76 -8.11
C GLU A 183 26.03 10.28 -6.95
N LEU A 184 24.79 9.87 -7.23
CA LEU A 184 23.85 9.36 -6.24
C LEU A 184 24.20 7.93 -5.77
N GLN A 185 24.79 7.11 -6.64
CA GLN A 185 25.23 5.76 -6.29
C GLN A 185 26.24 5.80 -5.14
N GLY A 186 27.17 6.77 -5.13
CA GLY A 186 28.11 6.96 -4.03
C GLY A 186 27.45 7.26 -2.67
N ILE A 187 26.26 7.86 -2.66
CA ILE A 187 25.49 8.16 -1.44
C ILE A 187 24.70 6.91 -0.99
N ILE A 188 24.16 6.13 -1.92
CA ILE A 188 23.43 4.90 -1.61
C ILE A 188 24.41 3.83 -1.08
N ASP A 189 25.62 3.78 -1.64
CA ASP A 189 26.68 2.87 -1.19
C ASP A 189 27.42 3.33 0.08
N SER A 190 26.99 4.45 0.66
CA SER A 190 27.65 5.02 1.84
C SER A 190 27.57 4.07 3.04
N ALA A 191 28.62 4.08 3.85
CA ALA A 191 28.81 3.09 4.93
C ALA A 191 27.71 3.17 6.00
N GLU A 192 27.02 4.30 6.08
CA GLU A 192 25.92 4.57 7.01
C GLU A 192 24.67 3.72 6.70
N PHE A 193 24.38 3.45 5.42
CA PHE A 193 23.25 2.61 5.01
C PHE A 193 23.55 1.11 5.11
N LYS A 194 24.83 0.71 4.99
CA LYS A 194 25.28 -0.69 5.12
C LYS A 194 25.11 -1.28 6.54
N GLY A 195 24.80 -0.43 7.52
CA GLY A 195 24.51 -0.83 8.90
C GLY A 195 23.03 -0.99 9.22
N ILE A 196 22.11 -0.55 8.35
CA ILE A 196 20.68 -0.44 8.67
C ILE A 196 20.09 -1.80 9.04
N ASP A 197 20.43 -2.87 8.31
CA ASP A 197 19.96 -4.23 8.60
C ASP A 197 20.36 -4.73 10.00
N LYS A 198 21.43 -4.18 10.59
CA LYS A 198 21.88 -4.48 11.95
C LYS A 198 21.25 -3.56 13.01
N LEU A 199 20.87 -2.34 12.62
CA LEU A 199 20.20 -1.38 13.49
C LEU A 199 18.70 -1.66 13.60
N LEU A 200 18.05 -2.10 12.53
CA LEU A 200 16.62 -2.44 12.51
C LEU A 200 16.21 -3.40 13.65
N PRO A 201 16.88 -4.56 13.86
CA PRO A 201 16.53 -5.47 14.95
C PRO A 201 16.88 -4.92 16.35
N GLN A 202 17.72 -3.88 16.45
CA GLN A 202 17.99 -3.19 17.71
C GLN A 202 16.94 -2.10 18.02
N VAL A 203 16.32 -1.53 16.99
CA VAL A 203 15.25 -0.53 17.13
C VAL A 203 13.93 -1.18 17.51
N THR A 204 13.59 -2.35 16.97
CA THR A 204 12.35 -3.09 17.31
C THR A 204 12.10 -3.25 18.82
N PRO A 205 13.06 -3.71 19.65
CA PRO A 205 12.82 -3.81 21.10
C PRO A 205 12.72 -2.45 21.80
N ILE A 206 13.32 -1.40 21.23
CA ILE A 206 13.18 -0.02 21.75
C ILE A 206 11.78 0.49 21.47
N GLU A 207 11.27 0.27 20.26
CA GLU A 207 9.92 0.64 19.87
C GLU A 207 8.87 -0.07 20.74
N THR A 208 9.00 -1.37 20.96
CA THR A 208 8.09 -2.10 21.87
C THR A 208 8.11 -1.51 23.28
N LYS A 209 9.30 -1.22 23.83
CA LYS A 209 9.42 -0.58 25.13
C LYS A 209 8.82 0.82 25.14
N HIS A 210 8.91 1.56 24.04
CA HIS A 210 8.33 2.89 23.93
C HIS A 210 6.79 2.83 23.95
N ILE A 211 6.20 1.88 23.22
CA ILE A 211 4.75 1.62 23.25
C ILE A 211 4.28 1.31 24.68
N ASP A 212 5.00 0.44 25.39
CA ASP A 212 4.70 0.12 26.80
C ASP A 212 4.82 1.34 27.72
N GLN A 213 5.82 2.20 27.49
CA GLN A 213 5.99 3.43 28.26
C GLN A 213 4.86 4.42 28.01
N VAL A 214 4.42 4.57 26.76
CA VAL A 214 3.28 5.43 26.40
C VAL A 214 2.00 4.92 27.07
N ALA A 215 1.75 3.60 27.02
CA ALA A 215 0.59 2.99 27.67
C ALA A 215 0.58 3.26 29.18
N LYS A 216 1.71 3.04 29.87
CA LYS A 216 1.84 3.31 31.31
C LYS A 216 1.69 4.78 31.65
N THR A 217 2.24 5.66 30.81
CA THR A 217 2.13 7.12 31.00
C THR A 217 0.68 7.57 30.88
N ASN A 218 -0.06 7.04 29.92
CA ASN A 218 -1.48 7.32 29.76
C ASN A 218 -2.31 6.80 30.93
N GLU A 219 -2.02 5.60 31.43
CA GLU A 219 -2.69 5.04 32.61
C GLU A 219 -2.45 5.92 33.85
N VAL A 220 -1.19 6.31 34.10
CA VAL A 220 -0.83 7.19 35.22
C VAL A 220 -1.48 8.56 35.07
N SER A 221 -1.47 9.13 33.87
CA SER A 221 -2.14 10.41 33.56
C SER A 221 -3.64 10.32 33.86
N ALA A 222 -4.32 9.27 33.40
CA ALA A 222 -5.73 9.05 33.67
C ALA A 222 -6.01 8.91 35.17
N ARG A 223 -5.14 8.22 35.92
CA ARG A 223 -5.25 8.09 37.37
C ARG A 223 -5.07 9.43 38.09
N VAL A 224 -4.13 10.25 37.65
CA VAL A 224 -3.90 11.60 38.21
C VAL A 224 -5.10 12.50 37.93
N THR A 225 -5.60 12.51 36.70
CA THR A 225 -6.81 13.27 36.34
C THR A 225 -8.00 12.85 37.17
N ASN A 226 -8.24 11.54 37.32
CA ASN A 226 -9.32 11.03 38.17
C ASN A 226 -9.16 11.45 39.64
N LEU A 227 -7.93 11.44 40.17
CA LEU A 227 -7.66 11.91 41.52
C LEU A 227 -7.96 13.41 41.65
N LEU A 228 -7.59 14.20 40.65
CA LEU A 228 -7.86 15.64 40.60
C LEU A 228 -9.37 15.92 40.53
N ASP A 229 -10.12 15.15 39.75
CA ASP A 229 -11.59 15.23 39.67
C ASP A 229 -12.24 14.91 41.01
N ARG A 230 -11.77 13.85 41.69
CA ARG A 230 -12.24 13.49 43.03
C ARG A 230 -11.92 14.59 44.05
N TYR A 231 -10.72 15.16 43.98
CA TYR A 231 -10.33 16.27 44.84
C TYR A 231 -11.24 17.49 44.60
N ASN A 232 -11.46 17.86 43.35
CA ASN A 232 -12.39 18.94 42.98
C ASN A 232 -13.80 18.66 43.50
N GLY A 233 -14.27 17.42 43.39
CA GLY A 233 -15.55 16.99 43.99
C GLY A 233 -15.59 17.20 45.50
N ILE A 234 -14.55 16.78 46.23
CA ILE A 234 -14.46 16.98 47.68
C ILE A 234 -14.47 18.48 48.02
N ILE A 235 -13.70 19.30 47.32
CA ILE A 235 -13.65 20.75 47.55
C ILE A 235 -15.00 21.41 47.28
N ASN A 236 -15.72 20.99 46.25
CA ASN A 236 -17.06 21.51 45.97
C ASN A 236 -18.04 21.13 47.08
N THR A 237 -18.06 19.86 47.51
CA THR A 237 -18.92 19.44 48.63
C THR A 237 -18.58 20.16 49.93
N LEU A 238 -17.30 20.37 50.21
CA LEU A 238 -16.85 21.11 51.38
C LEU A 238 -17.29 22.58 51.31
N SER A 239 -17.19 23.19 50.12
CA SER A 239 -17.67 24.56 49.89
C SER A 239 -19.19 24.67 50.08
N GLU A 240 -19.96 23.71 49.59
CA GLU A 240 -21.42 23.65 49.83
C GLU A 240 -21.75 23.51 51.31
N ILE A 241 -21.01 22.69 52.06
CA ILE A 241 -21.19 22.55 53.51
C ILE A 241 -20.89 23.89 54.21
N PHE A 242 -19.80 24.57 53.86
CA PHE A 242 -19.47 25.88 54.44
C PHE A 242 -20.55 26.93 54.15
N ILE A 243 -21.07 26.97 52.92
CA ILE A 243 -22.19 27.86 52.57
C ILE A 243 -23.44 27.51 53.40
N SER A 244 -23.74 26.22 53.57
CA SER A 244 -24.88 25.78 54.39
C SER A 244 -24.74 26.20 55.86
N TRP A 245 -23.53 26.12 56.41
CA TRP A 245 -23.24 26.54 57.77
C TRP A 245 -23.32 28.05 57.94
N ASP A 246 -22.83 28.82 56.97
CA ASP A 246 -22.96 30.28 56.95
C ASP A 246 -24.42 30.73 56.94
N HIS A 247 -25.28 30.05 56.16
CA HIS A 247 -26.72 30.30 56.17
C HIS A 247 -27.36 29.98 57.53
N ILE A 248 -27.00 28.85 58.16
CA ILE A 248 -27.53 28.47 59.48
C ILE A 248 -27.09 29.48 60.55
N LEU A 249 -25.81 29.89 60.55
CA LEU A 249 -25.28 30.88 61.46
C LEU A 249 -25.94 32.24 61.26
N SER A 250 -26.06 32.70 60.01
CA SER A 250 -26.75 33.96 59.68
C SER A 250 -28.21 33.95 60.13
N ALA A 251 -28.92 32.83 59.96
CA ALA A 251 -30.29 32.68 60.44
C ALA A 251 -30.36 32.74 61.97
N LEU A 252 -29.42 32.10 62.67
CA LEU A 252 -29.34 32.11 64.13
C LEU A 252 -29.04 33.52 64.66
N ASP A 253 -28.07 34.23 64.06
CA ASP A 253 -27.76 35.63 64.41
C ASP A 253 -28.95 36.56 64.16
N SER A 254 -29.70 36.35 63.07
CA SER A 254 -30.91 37.12 62.79
C SER A 254 -32.00 36.90 63.85
N ASN A 255 -32.16 35.66 64.32
CA ASN A 255 -33.11 35.29 65.36
C ASN A 255 -32.70 35.85 66.73
N ILE A 256 -31.41 35.78 67.08
CA ILE A 256 -30.88 36.41 68.30
C ILE A 256 -31.11 37.92 68.25
N SER A 257 -30.75 38.57 67.14
CA SER A 257 -30.96 40.01 66.95
C SER A 257 -32.44 40.40 67.06
N ALA A 258 -33.36 39.56 66.57
CA ALA A 258 -34.79 39.77 66.72
C ALA A 258 -35.26 39.64 68.18
N LEU A 259 -34.75 38.64 68.91
CA LEU A 259 -35.04 38.45 70.33
C LEU A 259 -34.48 39.57 71.20
N GLU A 260 -33.27 40.06 70.91
CA GLU A 260 -32.67 41.21 71.61
C GLU A 260 -33.50 42.47 71.43
N ARG A 261 -33.94 42.78 70.19
CA ARG A 261 -34.84 43.92 69.93
C ARG A 261 -36.20 43.76 70.61
N ALA A 262 -36.72 42.55 70.73
CA ALA A 262 -37.96 42.29 71.45
C ALA A 262 -37.79 42.51 72.96
N LYS A 263 -36.63 42.15 73.52
CA LYS A 263 -36.27 42.36 74.91
C LYS A 263 -36.03 43.83 75.25
N GLU A 264 -35.46 44.62 74.35
CA GLU A 264 -35.24 46.06 74.57
C GLU A 264 -36.51 46.92 74.49
N ARG A 265 -37.61 46.37 73.94
CA ARG A 265 -38.89 47.08 73.76
C ARG A 265 -39.96 46.71 74.81
N GLY A 266 -39.72 45.72 75.66
CA GLY A 266 -40.59 45.31 76.76
C GLY A 266 -40.04 45.73 78.11
#